data_AF-A0A9E5JEX2-F1
#
_entry.id   AF-A0A9E5JEX2-F1
#
_cell.length_a   1.000
_cell.length_b   1.000
_cell.length_c   1.000
_cell.angle_alpha   90.00
_cell.angle_beta   90.00
_cell.angle_gamma   90.00
#
_symmetry.space_group_name_H-M   'P 1'
#
loop_
_entity.id
_entity.type
_entity.pdbx_description
1 polymer ?
#
loop_
_entity_poly.entity_id
_entity_poly.type
_entity_poly.pdbx_seq_one_letter_code
_entity_poly.pdbx_strand_id
1 'polypeptide(L)' 'MHIHPEVPNNSLLITCDTCVMRDTNACGDCLVTALCGEPEPEAVIFDYEELRTLAVLAKGGLVPKL' A
#
# COMPACT_ATOMS: atom_id res chain seq x y z
N MET A 1 6.62 14.11 10.11
CA MET A 1 5.81 15.34 10.12
C MET A 1 4.78 15.20 9.01
N HIS A 2 3.63 14.58 9.31
CA HIS A 2 2.51 14.50 8.36
C HIS A 2 1.55 15.64 8.68
N ILE A 3 1.33 16.51 7.70
CA ILE A 3 0.39 17.62 7.77
C ILE A 3 -0.95 17.04 7.32
N HIS A 4 -1.84 16.74 8.26
CA HIS A 4 -3.20 16.32 7.92
C HIS A 4 -3.99 17.58 7.51
N PRO A 5 -4.56 17.66 6.30
CA PRO A 5 -5.39 18.79 5.92
C PRO A 5 -6.64 18.88 6.80
N GLU A 6 -7.10 20.09 7.10
CA GLU A 6 -8.36 20.32 7.80
C GLU A 6 -9.52 19.82 6.94
N VAL A 7 -10.22 18.80 7.43
CA VAL A 7 -11.34 18.14 6.74
C VAL A 7 -12.59 19.00 6.94
N PRO A 8 -13.25 19.52 5.87
CA PRO A 8 -14.44 20.36 6.02
C PRO A 8 -15.58 19.64 6.77
N ASN A 9 -16.40 20.41 7.50
CA ASN A 9 -17.45 19.91 8.43
C ASN A 9 -18.53 18.98 7.81
N ASN A 10 -18.54 18.81 6.48
CA ASN A 10 -19.45 17.88 5.79
C ASN A 10 -18.69 16.81 4.97
N SER A 11 -17.47 16.47 5.36
CA SER A 11 -16.66 15.46 4.68
C SER A 11 -16.23 14.35 5.64
N LEU A 12 -16.23 13.13 5.11
CA LEU A 12 -15.78 11.93 5.80
C LEU A 12 -14.35 11.62 5.34
N LEU A 13 -13.39 11.61 6.27
CA LEU A 13 -12.03 11.17 5.99
C LEU A 13 -11.88 9.69 6.33
N ILE A 14 -11.58 8.89 5.31
CA ILE A 14 -11.21 7.48 5.46
C ILE A 14 -9.71 7.38 5.16
N THR A 15 -8.93 6.86 6.11
CA THR A 15 -7.50 6.60 5.91
C THR A 15 -7.16 5.19 6.36
N CYS A 16 -6.44 4.47 5.50
CA CYS A 16 -5.90 3.17 5.87
C CYS A 16 -4.78 3.32 6.91
N ASP A 17 -4.09 4.46 6.99
CA ASP A 17 -2.88 4.63 7.82
C ASP A 17 -3.10 4.45 9.31
N THR A 18 -4.28 4.81 9.78
CA THR A 18 -4.69 4.66 11.18
C THR A 18 -5.83 3.67 11.36
N CYS A 19 -6.12 2.85 10.33
CA CYS A 19 -7.21 1.89 10.38
C CYS A 19 -6.83 0.67 11.23
N VAL A 20 -7.57 0.41 12.31
CA VAL A 20 -7.34 -0.73 13.20
C VAL A 20 -7.60 -2.09 12.56
N MET A 21 -8.36 -2.11 11.46
CA MET A 21 -8.68 -3.32 10.70
C MET A 21 -7.75 -3.52 9.48
N ARG A 22 -6.73 -2.66 9.32
CA ARG A 22 -5.74 -2.79 8.24
C ARG A 22 -5.10 -4.18 8.28
N ASP A 23 -4.83 -4.73 7.10
CA ASP A 23 -4.23 -6.05 6.89
C ASP A 23 -5.06 -7.24 7.43
N THR A 24 -6.36 -7.03 7.63
CA THR A 24 -7.32 -8.11 7.95
C THR A 24 -8.25 -8.40 6.78
N ASN A 25 -9.02 -9.49 6.88
CA ASN A 25 -10.01 -9.85 5.87
C ASN A 25 -11.13 -8.79 5.71
N ALA A 26 -11.27 -7.85 6.64
CA ALA A 26 -12.21 -6.72 6.51
C ALA A 26 -11.81 -5.74 5.39
N CYS A 27 -10.54 -5.72 4.96
CA CYS A 27 -10.11 -4.88 3.84
C CYS A 27 -10.70 -5.33 2.49
N GLY A 28 -10.95 -6.63 2.31
CA GLY A 28 -11.55 -7.16 1.09
C GLY A 28 -12.99 -6.70 0.85
N ASP A 29 -13.71 -6.34 1.93
CA ASP A 29 -15.08 -5.81 1.89
C ASP A 29 -15.13 -4.33 2.32
N CYS A 30 -13.99 -3.63 2.25
CA CYS A 30 -13.91 -2.23 2.65
C CYS A 30 -14.40 -1.31 1.53
N LEU A 31 -15.09 -0.22 1.89
CA LEU A 31 -15.49 0.82 0.95
C LEU A 31 -14.31 1.40 0.14
N VAL A 32 -13.10 1.43 0.72
CA VAL A 32 -11.88 1.89 0.02
C VAL A 32 -11.62 1.05 -1.22
N THR A 33 -11.74 -0.27 -1.13
CA THR A 33 -11.56 -1.21 -2.25
C THR A 33 -12.59 -0.94 -3.35
N ALA A 34 -13.86 -0.69 -2.98
CA ALA A 34 -14.92 -0.37 -3.94
C ALA A 34 -14.74 1.00 -4.62
N LEU A 35 -14.21 2.01 -3.90
CA LEU A 35 -14.06 3.37 -4.41
C LEU A 35 -12.76 3.60 -5.18
N CYS A 36 -11.66 3.00 -4.72
CA CYS A 36 -10.35 3.13 -5.34
C CYS A 36 -10.07 2.05 -6.39
N GLY A 37 -10.89 1.00 -6.42
CA GLY A 37 -10.65 -0.20 -7.23
C GLY A 37 -9.60 -1.11 -6.61
N GLU A 38 -9.57 -2.36 -7.06
CA GLU A 38 -8.37 -3.18 -6.93
C GLU A 38 -7.33 -2.66 -7.92
N PRO A 39 -6.05 -2.53 -7.53
CA PRO A 39 -5.01 -2.27 -8.50
C PRO A 39 -5.02 -3.43 -9.50
N GLU A 40 -5.30 -3.11 -10.77
CA GLU A 40 -5.17 -4.08 -11.86
C GLU A 40 -3.79 -4.73 -11.76
N PRO A 41 -3.65 -6.05 -11.97
CA PRO A 41 -2.36 -6.73 -11.90
C PRO A 41 -1.47 -6.24 -13.06
N GLU A 42 -0.77 -5.15 -12.82
CA GLU A 42 0.18 -4.56 -13.74
C GLU A 42 1.53 -5.24 -13.57
N ALA A 43 2.19 -5.56 -14.69
CA ALA A 43 3.52 -6.13 -14.66
C ALA A 43 4.50 -5.10 -14.09
N VAL A 44 5.10 -5.40 -12.95
CA VAL A 44 6.19 -4.59 -12.40
C VAL A 44 7.47 -4.95 -13.17
N ILE A 45 7.97 -4.00 -13.96
CA ILE A 45 9.22 -4.15 -14.70
C ILE A 45 10.35 -3.51 -13.88
N PHE A 46 11.38 -4.31 -13.60
CA PHE A 46 12.59 -3.82 -12.94
C PHE A 46 13.72 -3.64 -13.93
N ASP A 47 14.50 -2.59 -13.77
CA ASP A 47 15.80 -2.46 -14.40
C ASP A 47 16.87 -3.31 -13.70
N TYR A 48 18.07 -3.32 -14.27
CA TYR A 48 19.17 -4.12 -13.75
C TYR A 48 19.65 -3.68 -12.35
N GLU A 49 19.71 -2.38 -12.09
CA GLU A 49 20.16 -1.86 -10.80
C GLU A 49 19.10 -2.07 -9.71
N GLU A 50 17.81 -1.98 -10.06
CA GLU A 50 16.70 -2.34 -9.19
C GLU A 50 16.75 -3.82 -8.81
N LEU A 51 16.92 -4.72 -9.80
CA LEU A 51 17.09 -6.16 -9.54
C LEU A 51 18.29 -6.44 -8.63
N ARG A 52 19.42 -5.77 -8.88
CA ARG A 52 20.61 -5.89 -8.03
C ARG A 52 20.33 -5.44 -6.59
N THR A 53 19.58 -4.36 -6.43
CA THR A 53 19.18 -3.85 -5.11
C THR A 53 18.28 -4.86 -4.39
N LEU A 54 17.27 -5.39 -5.07
CA LEU A 54 16.39 -6.44 -4.54
C LEU A 54 17.19 -7.69 -4.12
N ALA A 55 18.20 -8.09 -4.89
CA ALA A 55 19.05 -9.21 -4.53
C ALA A 55 19.85 -8.98 -3.23
N VAL A 56 20.33 -7.76 -2.99
CA VAL A 56 21.00 -7.38 -1.73
C VAL A 56 20.02 -7.44 -0.56
N LEU A 57 18.81 -6.90 -0.74
CA LEU A 57 17.75 -6.92 0.27
C LEU A 57 17.32 -8.36 0.61
N ALA A 58 17.17 -9.22 -0.41
CA ALA A 58 16.80 -10.62 -0.25
C ALA A 58 17.88 -11.40 0.50
N LYS A 59 19.16 -11.13 0.22
CA LYS A 59 20.29 -11.69 0.98
C LYS A 59 20.26 -11.29 2.46
N GLY A 60 19.75 -10.09 2.75
CA GLY A 60 19.53 -9.59 4.11
C GLY A 60 18.22 -10.05 4.77
N GLY A 61 17.35 -10.77 4.05
CA GLY A 61 16.05 -11.21 4.57
C GLY A 61 14.99 -10.10 4.68
N LEU A 62 15.19 -8.96 4.01
CA LEU A 62 14.29 -7.81 4.07
C LEU A 62 13.14 -7.89 3.06
N VAL A 63 13.29 -8.71 2.02
CA VAL A 63 12.28 -8.96 0.98
C VAL A 63 12.24 -10.45 0.62
N PRO A 64 11.12 -10.95 0.06
CA PRO A 64 11.08 -12.28 -0.52
C PRO A 64 12.13 -12.45 -1.62
N LYS A 65 12.59 -13.70 -1.81
CA LYS A 65 13.41 -14.04 -2.96
C LYS A 65 12.53 -14.07 -4.21
N LEU A 66 13.04 -13.51 -5.31
CA LEU A 66 12.44 -13.62 -6.64
C LEU A 66 12.48 -15.08 -7.12
#